data_AF-A0A352RWV0-F1
#
_entry.id   AF-A0A352RWV0-F1
#
_cell.length_a   1.000
_cell.length_b   1.000
_cell.length_c   1.000
_cell.angle_alpha   90.00
_cell.angle_beta   90.00
_cell.angle_gamma   90.00
#
_symmetry.space_group_name_H-M   'P 1'
#
loop_
_entity.id
_entity.type
_entity.pdbx_description
1 polymer ?
#
loop_
_entity_poly.entity_id
_entity_poly.type
_entity_poly.pdbx_seq_one_letter_code
_entity_poly.pdbx_strand_id
1 'polypeptide(L)'
;DAQLASFAYFGHIRFGGPDDGCDILLRHDAVDYGAPSSISHFEWRLIWEGRRPADRDERFRMYRLVDLSHTTPPRPTIQRRLPRQP
;
A
#
# COMPACT_ATOMS: atom_id res chain seq x y z
N ASP A 1 6.92 13.58 -16.62
CA ASP A 1 7.22 14.27 -15.35
C ASP A 1 8.58 13.89 -14.79
N ALA A 2 9.41 14.87 -14.46
CA ALA A 2 10.73 14.64 -13.86
C ALA A 2 10.66 13.96 -12.47
N GLN A 3 9.53 14.12 -11.78
CA GLN A 3 9.30 13.55 -10.46
C GLN A 3 9.07 12.04 -10.53
N LEU A 4 8.18 11.59 -11.43
CA LEU A 4 7.97 10.16 -11.74
C LEU A 4 9.28 9.50 -12.19
N ALA A 5 10.08 10.19 -13.01
CA ALA A 5 11.39 9.69 -13.45
C ALA A 5 12.37 9.53 -12.28
N SER A 6 12.43 10.52 -11.38
CA SER A 6 13.28 10.45 -10.17
C SER A 6 12.87 9.30 -9.26
N PHE A 7 11.57 9.09 -9.06
CA PHE A 7 11.06 7.99 -8.24
C PHE A 7 11.43 6.63 -8.81
N ALA A 8 11.24 6.40 -10.12
CA ALA A 8 11.67 5.16 -10.77
C ALA A 8 13.18 4.96 -10.68
N TYR A 9 13.96 6.03 -10.89
CA TYR A 9 15.42 5.98 -10.85
C TYR A 9 15.96 5.61 -9.46
N PHE A 10 15.51 6.28 -8.40
CA PHE A 10 15.98 5.99 -7.04
C PHE A 10 15.33 4.75 -6.43
N GLY A 11 14.06 4.48 -6.76
CA GLY A 11 13.30 3.33 -6.25
C GLY A 11 13.58 2.02 -6.98
N HIS A 12 14.25 2.06 -8.14
CA HIS A 12 14.43 0.91 -9.03
C HIS A 12 13.10 0.24 -9.41
N ILE A 13 12.06 1.06 -9.61
CA ILE A 13 10.70 0.61 -9.91
C ILE A 13 10.45 0.74 -11.41
N ARG A 14 9.85 -0.29 -12.01
CA ARG A 14 9.38 -0.26 -13.39
C ARG A 14 7.91 0.15 -13.42
N PHE A 15 7.56 1.14 -14.24
CA PHE A 15 6.17 1.46 -14.49
C PHE A 15 5.58 0.44 -15.47
N GLY A 16 4.45 -0.14 -15.09
CA GLY A 16 3.65 -1.00 -15.95
C GLY A 16 2.42 -0.30 -16.50
N GLY A 17 1.88 -0.81 -17.60
CA GLY A 17 0.56 -0.49 -18.12
C GLY A 17 -0.54 -1.28 -17.41
N PRO A 18 -1.82 -1.07 -17.80
CA PRO A 18 -2.98 -1.70 -17.17
C PRO A 18 -2.94 -3.24 -17.17
N ASP A 19 -2.30 -3.85 -18.16
CA ASP A 19 -2.25 -5.29 -18.35
C ASP A 19 -1.07 -5.97 -17.62
N ASP A 20 -0.17 -5.19 -16.99
CA ASP A 20 1.05 -5.72 -16.37
C ASP A 20 0.83 -6.31 -14.97
N GLY A 21 -0.42 -6.33 -14.47
CA GLY A 21 -0.76 -6.97 -13.19
C GLY A 21 -0.03 -6.37 -11.98
N CYS A 22 0.08 -5.04 -11.93
CA CYS A 22 0.84 -4.34 -10.90
C CYS A 22 0.23 -4.51 -9.49
N ASP A 23 1.07 -4.80 -8.50
CA ASP A 23 0.71 -4.84 -7.07
C ASP A 23 1.00 -3.52 -6.32
N ILE A 24 1.55 -2.53 -7.04
CA ILE A 24 1.85 -1.19 -6.53
C ILE A 24 1.15 -0.15 -7.41
N LEU A 25 0.48 0.81 -6.77
CA LEU A 25 -0.16 1.95 -7.41
C LEU A 25 0.46 3.25 -6.90
N LEU A 26 1.07 4.02 -7.81
CA LEU A 26 1.52 5.39 -7.55
C LEU A 26 0.48 6.37 -8.09
N ARG A 27 -0.09 7.19 -7.21
CA ARG A 27 -1.10 8.19 -7.57
C ARG A 27 -0.54 9.59 -7.33
N HIS A 28 -0.67 10.44 -8.35
CA HIS A 28 -0.38 11.86 -8.29
C HIS A 28 -1.71 12.58 -8.39
N ASP A 29 -2.19 13.14 -7.26
CA ASP A 29 -3.45 13.85 -7.23
C ASP A 29 -3.25 15.30 -6.81
N ALA A 30 -3.93 16.21 -7.49
CA ALA A 30 -4.10 17.61 -7.08
C ALA A 30 -5.33 17.82 -6.17
N VAL A 31 -6.21 16.81 -6.08
CA VAL A 31 -7.50 16.85 -5.37
C VAL A 31 -7.66 15.55 -4.60
N ASP A 32 -8.28 15.60 -3.42
CA ASP A 32 -8.50 14.44 -2.56
C ASP A 32 -9.58 13.49 -3.15
N TYR A 33 -9.26 12.85 -4.27
CA TYR A 33 -9.95 11.64 -4.68
C TYR A 33 -9.68 10.63 -3.56
N GLY A 34 -10.71 10.11 -2.90
CA GLY A 34 -10.56 9.21 -1.75
C GLY A 34 -9.71 7.96 -2.05
N ALA A 35 -9.56 7.06 -1.07
CA ALA A 35 -8.83 5.81 -1.29
C ALA A 35 -9.36 5.07 -2.54
N PRO A 36 -8.48 4.39 -3.32
CA PRO A 36 -8.93 3.58 -4.44
C PRO A 36 -10.00 2.57 -3.98
N SER A 37 -11.03 2.36 -4.80
CA SER A 37 -12.08 1.37 -4.51
C SER A 37 -11.48 -0.03 -4.36
N SER A 38 -11.99 -0.81 -3.40
CA SER A 38 -11.62 -2.22 -3.26
C SER A 38 -12.08 -3.03 -4.47
N ILE A 39 -11.27 -4.00 -4.88
CA ILE A 39 -11.58 -4.93 -5.97
C ILE A 39 -11.85 -6.28 -5.33
N SER A 40 -13.11 -6.56 -4.97
CA SER A 40 -13.59 -7.85 -4.42
C SER A 40 -12.77 -8.39 -3.22
N HIS A 41 -11.71 -9.16 -3.46
CA HIS A 41 -10.83 -9.73 -2.43
C HIS A 41 -9.53 -8.94 -2.23
N PHE A 42 -9.33 -7.86 -2.97
CA PHE A 42 -8.14 -7.04 -2.91
C PHE A 42 -8.43 -5.65 -2.36
N GLU A 43 -7.52 -5.17 -1.53
CA GLU A 43 -7.55 -3.82 -0.96
C GLU A 43 -6.26 -3.07 -1.30
N TRP A 44 -6.40 -1.79 -1.68
CA TRP A 44 -5.26 -0.89 -1.82
C TRP A 44 -4.90 -0.27 -0.47
N ARG A 45 -3.81 -0.74 0.13
CA ARG A 45 -3.30 -0.21 1.40
C ARG A 45 -2.30 0.90 1.15
N LEU A 46 -2.53 2.07 1.73
CA LEU A 46 -1.57 3.18 1.69
C LEU A 46 -0.28 2.77 2.41
N ILE A 47 0.86 2.86 1.72
CA ILE A 47 2.18 2.55 2.28
C ILE A 47 3.10 3.76 2.36
N TRP A 48 2.80 4.83 1.62
CA TRP A 48 3.57 6.08 1.67
C TRP A 48 2.75 7.28 1.17
N GLU A 49 2.99 8.46 1.77
CA GLU A 49 2.48 9.75 1.30
C GLU A 49 3.63 10.79 1.29
N GLY A 50 3.70 11.57 0.21
CA GLY A 50 4.61 12.72 0.08
C GLY A 50 3.85 13.98 -0.32
N ARG A 51 4.30 15.12 0.19
CA ARG A 51 3.80 16.46 -0.14
C ARG A 51 4.96 17.42 -0.37
N ARG A 52 4.84 18.32 -1.36
CA ARG A 52 5.82 19.39 -1.56
C ARG A 52 5.45 20.59 -0.67
N PRO A 53 6.42 21.22 0.01
CA PRO A 53 6.15 22.47 0.74
C PRO A 53 5.68 23.61 -0.16
N ALA A 54 6.11 23.61 -1.43
CA ALA A 54 5.84 24.64 -2.43
C ALA A 54 4.47 24.48 -3.12
N ASP A 55 3.90 23.28 -3.13
CA ASP A 55 2.60 22.99 -3.73
C ASP A 55 1.82 22.11 -2.75
N ARG A 56 0.96 22.75 -1.95
CA ARG A 56 0.27 22.08 -0.83
C ARG A 56 -0.85 21.15 -1.30
N ASP A 57 -1.28 21.34 -2.53
CA ASP A 57 -2.37 20.60 -3.15
C ASP A 57 -1.83 19.39 -3.94
N GLU A 58 -0.54 19.43 -4.35
CA GLU A 58 0.16 18.29 -4.93
C GLU A 58 0.46 17.21 -3.88
N ARG A 59 -0.18 16.04 -4.02
CA ARG A 59 0.07 14.86 -3.19
C ARG A 59 0.51 13.68 -4.04
N PHE A 60 1.52 12.98 -3.53
CA PHE A 60 1.91 11.67 -4.03
C PHE A 60 1.55 10.61 -3.00
N ARG A 61 0.79 9.61 -3.42
CA ARG A 61 0.41 8.48 -2.57
C ARG A 61 0.81 7.19 -3.23
N MET A 62 1.40 6.29 -2.46
CA MET A 62 1.73 4.95 -2.93
C MET A 62 0.91 3.93 -2.16
N TYR A 63 0.24 3.07 -2.91
CA TYR A 63 -0.59 1.98 -2.39
C TYR A 63 0.00 0.64 -2.79
N ARG A 64 -0.18 -0.36 -1.93
CA ARG A 64 0.09 -1.76 -2.23
C ARG A 64 -1.20 -2.55 -2.26
N LEU A 65 -1.36 -3.38 -3.27
CA LEU A 65 -2.48 -4.32 -3.37
C LEU A 65 -2.26 -5.43 -2.34
N VAL A 66 -3.26 -5.64 -1.48
CA VAL A 66 -3.25 -6.68 -0.46
C VAL A 66 -4.38 -7.64 -0.77
N ASP A 67 -4.06 -8.93 -0.87
CA ASP A 67 -5.06 -9.99 -0.98
C ASP A 67 -5.63 -10.31 0.41
N LEU A 68 -6.91 -9.98 0.60
CA LEU A 68 -7.64 -10.24 1.84
C LEU A 68 -8.06 -11.70 1.98
N SER A 69 -8.05 -12.50 0.90
CA SER A 69 -8.41 -13.92 0.93
C SER A 69 -7.42 -14.78 1.73
N HIS A 70 -6.15 -14.35 1.81
CA HIS A 70 -5.07 -15.06 2.50
C HIS A 70 -4.83 -14.62 3.94
N THR A 71 -5.65 -13.72 4.50
CA THR A 71 -5.49 -13.29 5.91
C THR A 71 -5.94 -14.42 6.84
N THR A 72 -5.04 -15.37 7.11
CA THR A 72 -5.20 -16.32 8.21
C THR A 72 -5.13 -15.50 9.50
N PRO A 73 -6.20 -15.39 10.30
CA PRO A 73 -6.11 -14.72 11.58
C PRO A 73 -5.05 -15.44 12.43
N PRO A 74 -4.17 -14.71 13.17
CA PRO A 74 -3.20 -15.35 14.02
C PRO A 74 -3.94 -16.28 14.99
N ARG A 75 -3.59 -17.58 14.95
CA ARG A 75 -4.18 -18.58 15.83
C ARG A 75 -3.95 -18.12 17.27
N PRO A 76 -5.00 -17.94 18.10
CA PRO A 76 -4.79 -17.53 19.48
C PRO A 76 -3.95 -18.61 20.16
N THR A 77 -2.75 -18.23 20.60
CA THR A 77 -1.90 -19.11 21.40
C THR A 77 -2.60 -19.29 22.75
N ILE A 78 -3.36 -20.37 22.89
CA ILE A 78 -3.87 -20.81 24.18
C ILE A 78 -2.64 -21.19 25.00
N GLN A 79 -2.15 -20.27 25.84
CA GLN A 79 -1.16 -20.61 26.84
C GLN A 79 -1.81 -21.56 27.83
N ARG A 80 -1.62 -22.87 27.63
CA ARG A 80 -1.87 -23.88 28.66
C ARG A 80 -0.96 -23.54 29.84
N ARG A 81 -1.51 -22.83 30.83
CA ARG A 81 -0.87 -22.69 32.14
C ARG A 81 -0.65 -24.11 32.66
N LEU A 82 0.61 -24.52 32.73
CA LEU A 82 0.98 -25.75 33.41
C LEU A 82 0.58 -25.62 34.89
N PRO A 83 -0.11 -26.62 35.47
CA PRO A 83 -0.45 -26.58 36.88
C PRO A 83 0.86 -26.59 37.68
N ARG A 84 0.97 -25.65 38.64
CA ARG A 84 2.07 -25.64 39.61
C ARG A 84 1.95 -26.91 40.44
N GLN A 85 2.98 -27.75 40.40
CA GLN A 85 3.11 -28.90 41.29
C GLN A 85 3.40 -28.44 42.74
N PRO A 86 2.97 -29.24 43.73
CA PRO A 86 2.88 -28.84 45.15
C PRO A 86 4.22 -28.60 45.84
#